data_AF-A0A1F9WNP1-F1
#
_entry.id   AF-A0A1F9WNP1-F1
#
_cell.length_a   1.000
_cell.length_b   1.000
_cell.length_c   1.000
_cell.angle_alpha   90.00
_cell.angle_beta   90.00
_cell.angle_gamma   90.00
#
_symmetry.space_group_name_H-M   'P 1'
#
loop_
_entity.id
_entity.type
_entity.pdbx_description
1 polymer ?
#
loop_
_entity_poly.entity_id
_entity_poly.type
_entity_poly.pdbx_seq_one_letter_code
_entity_poly.pdbx_strand_id
1 'polypeptide(L)'
;MPYWKKMIDEMTPEERFNRVVEILTQASLRLLGKQRAEAAGQNVEKSWQATTVGEQIVGPPPEEAPLDYSSSEVPREPPRRGRVPFGHRKYGEDRQIHEIELSLVKDIQRLAAEGLSSEQIAQRLNQDDKVSKRAGKWSRTAVWRILKRLKA
;
A
#
# COMPACT_ATOMS: atom_id res chain seq x y z
N MET A 1 -1.57 25.82 14.29
CA MET A 1 -0.60 25.02 15.07
C MET A 1 -1.01 23.56 14.97
N PRO A 2 -0.16 22.66 14.44
CA PRO A 2 -0.45 21.23 14.40
C PRO A 2 -0.66 20.66 15.80
N TYR A 3 -1.63 19.76 15.96
CA TYR A 3 -2.01 19.17 17.26
C TYR A 3 -0.84 18.53 17.99
N TRP A 4 0.01 17.79 17.26
CA TRP A 4 1.20 17.14 17.81
C TRP A 4 2.21 18.11 18.43
N LYS A 5 2.27 19.37 17.94
CA LYS A 5 3.24 20.36 18.43
C LYS A 5 2.81 20.90 19.80
N LYS A 6 1.52 21.16 19.98
CA LYS A 6 0.95 21.56 21.29
C LYS A 6 1.16 20.47 22.34
N MET A 7 0.89 19.23 21.97
CA MET A 7 1.07 18.08 22.86
C MET A 7 2.53 17.93 23.31
N ILE A 8 3.51 18.12 22.41
CA ILE A 8 4.92 18.08 22.79
C ILE A 8 5.24 19.24 23.74
N ASP A 9 4.82 20.46 23.41
CA ASP A 9 5.11 21.66 24.22
C ASP A 9 4.53 21.57 25.65
N GLU A 10 3.41 20.86 25.82
CA GLU A 10 2.76 20.60 27.11
C GLU A 10 3.41 19.45 27.92
N MET A 11 4.15 18.55 27.27
CA MET A 11 4.81 17.42 27.93
C MET A 11 6.14 17.80 28.57
N THR A 12 6.37 17.30 29.77
CA THR A 12 7.67 17.36 30.46
C THR A 12 8.73 16.54 29.71
N PRO A 13 10.04 16.84 29.91
CA PRO A 13 11.12 16.07 29.27
C PRO A 13 11.06 14.56 29.55
N GLU A 14 10.64 14.16 30.76
CA GLU A 14 10.51 12.76 31.15
C GLU A 14 9.35 12.05 30.46
N GLU A 15 8.19 12.70 30.36
CA GLU A 15 7.05 12.18 29.60
C GLU A 15 7.38 12.02 28.12
N ARG A 16 8.12 12.97 27.54
CA ARG A 16 8.58 12.87 26.14
C ARG A 16 9.50 11.67 25.97
N PHE A 17 10.44 11.47 26.90
CA PHE A 17 11.33 10.31 26.87
C PHE A 17 10.55 9.00 26.96
N ASN A 18 9.64 8.87 27.93
CA ASN A 18 8.80 7.69 28.10
C ASN A 18 7.97 7.40 26.84
N ARG A 19 7.43 8.44 26.20
CA ARG A 19 6.67 8.30 24.96
C ARG A 19 7.53 7.80 23.80
N VAL A 20 8.76 8.28 23.68
CA VAL A 20 9.71 7.79 22.67
C VAL A 20 10.03 6.32 22.91
N VAL A 21 10.32 5.94 24.16
CA VAL A 21 10.60 4.55 24.53
C VAL A 21 9.40 3.65 24.23
N GLU A 22 8.19 4.07 24.56
CA GLU A 22 6.96 3.33 24.27
C GLU A 22 6.79 3.08 22.76
N ILE A 23 6.95 4.11 21.93
CA ILE A 23 6.86 4.02 20.47
C ILE A 23 7.90 3.05 19.91
N LEU A 24 9.16 3.17 20.36
CA LEU A 24 10.25 2.30 19.93
C LEU A 24 10.01 0.84 20.34
N THR A 25 9.50 0.62 21.55
CA THR A 25 9.20 -0.71 22.08
C THR A 25 8.08 -1.37 21.26
N GLN A 26 6.99 -0.65 21.00
CA GLN A 26 5.88 -1.15 20.18
C GLN A 26 6.33 -1.46 18.75
N ALA A 27 7.15 -0.60 18.14
CA ALA A 27 7.69 -0.83 16.80
C ALA A 27 8.58 -2.08 16.76
N SER A 28 9.45 -2.24 17.77
CA SER A 28 10.35 -3.39 17.87
C SER A 28 9.58 -4.71 18.03
N LEU A 29 8.55 -4.73 18.90
CA LEU A 29 7.69 -5.90 19.07
C LEU A 29 6.93 -6.26 17.78
N ARG A 30 6.42 -5.26 17.06
CA ARG A 30 5.76 -5.48 15.76
C ARG A 30 6.72 -6.05 14.73
N LEU A 31 7.95 -5.53 14.67
CA LEU A 31 8.96 -6.03 13.74
C LEU A 31 9.33 -7.49 14.05
N LEU A 32 9.53 -7.82 15.33
CA LEU A 32 9.81 -9.19 15.77
C LEU A 32 8.65 -10.14 15.46
N GLY A 33 7.42 -9.69 15.67
CA GLY A 33 6.22 -10.44 15.30
C GLY A 33 6.17 -10.72 13.79
N LYS A 34 6.49 -9.72 12.97
CA LYS A 34 6.55 -9.87 11.51
C LYS A 34 7.64 -10.85 11.07
N GLN A 35 8.85 -10.73 11.62
CA GLN A 35 9.96 -11.64 11.30
C GLN A 35 9.65 -13.09 11.69
N ARG A 36 9.01 -13.31 12.84
CA ARG A 36 8.60 -14.66 13.27
C ARG A 36 7.51 -15.24 12.36
N ALA A 37 6.55 -14.43 11.94
CA ALA A 37 5.51 -14.84 11.00
C ALA A 37 6.09 -15.20 9.63
N GLU A 38 6.99 -14.37 9.09
CA GLU A 38 7.70 -14.61 7.83
C GLU A 38 8.55 -15.89 7.91
N ALA A 39 9.28 -16.11 9.01
CA ALA A 39 10.08 -17.32 9.24
C ALA A 39 9.23 -18.60 9.37
N ALA A 40 7.99 -18.47 9.86
CA ALA A 40 7.03 -19.58 9.94
C ALA A 40 6.28 -19.83 8.61
N GLY A 41 6.65 -19.16 7.52
CA GLY A 41 5.96 -19.27 6.23
C GLY A 41 4.55 -18.68 6.23
N GLN A 42 4.15 -18.01 7.31
CA GLN A 42 2.88 -17.30 7.40
C GLN A 42 3.10 -15.88 6.86
N ASN A 43 2.72 -15.67 5.60
CA ASN A 43 2.56 -14.34 5.05
C ASN A 43 1.39 -13.64 5.79
N VAL A 44 1.68 -12.95 6.89
CA VAL A 44 0.71 -12.22 7.72
C VAL A 44 0.39 -10.87 7.07
N GLU A 45 -0.19 -10.94 5.88
CA GLU A 45 -0.88 -9.80 5.23
C GLU A 45 -2.41 -9.92 5.29
N LYS A 46 -2.96 -10.92 5.98
CA LYS A 46 -4.42 -11.11 6.10
C LYS A 46 -4.87 -11.25 7.55
N SER A 47 -5.34 -10.15 8.15
CA SER A 47 -6.37 -10.23 9.20
C SER A 47 -7.10 -8.90 9.47
N TRP A 48 -7.57 -8.21 8.44
CA TRP A 48 -8.70 -7.28 8.62
C TRP A 48 -9.59 -7.38 7.38
N GLN A 49 -10.49 -8.36 7.40
CA GLN A 49 -11.77 -8.47 6.65
C GLN A 49 -12.01 -9.93 6.23
N ALA A 50 -12.87 -10.63 6.98
CA ALA A 50 -13.83 -11.61 6.45
C ALA A 50 -14.71 -12.14 7.59
N THR A 51 -15.76 -11.40 7.94
CA THR A 51 -17.02 -12.01 8.38
C THR A 51 -17.98 -11.89 7.21
N THR A 52 -18.07 -12.93 6.39
CA THR A 52 -19.24 -13.20 5.56
C THR A 52 -19.23 -14.66 5.17
N VAL A 53 -20.35 -15.31 5.50
CA VAL A 53 -20.72 -16.71 5.30
C VAL A 53 -20.78 -17.03 3.80
N GLY A 54 -20.40 -18.27 3.42
CA GLY A 54 -20.75 -18.78 2.10
C GLY A 54 -19.96 -20.00 1.63
N GLU A 55 -20.41 -21.17 2.09
CA GLU A 55 -20.62 -22.37 1.27
C GLU A 55 -19.44 -23.29 0.88
N GLN A 56 -19.67 -24.57 1.18
CA GLN A 56 -18.84 -25.74 0.97
C GLN A 56 -18.87 -26.19 -0.50
N ILE A 57 -17.72 -26.60 -1.06
CA ILE A 57 -17.67 -27.69 -2.04
C ILE A 57 -16.47 -28.60 -1.69
N VAL A 58 -16.80 -29.89 -1.60
CA VAL A 58 -15.98 -31.07 -1.28
C VAL A 58 -15.13 -31.50 -2.50
N GLY A 59 -13.88 -31.93 -2.25
CA GLY A 59 -13.05 -32.69 -3.21
C GLY A 59 -11.75 -33.20 -2.56
N PRO A 60 -11.35 -34.48 -2.76
CA PRO A 60 -10.33 -35.18 -1.94
C PRO A 60 -8.85 -34.88 -2.32
N PRO A 61 -7.87 -35.19 -1.43
CA PRO A 61 -6.43 -34.89 -1.56
C PRO A 61 -5.65 -35.93 -2.43
N PRO A 62 -4.36 -35.68 -2.76
CA PRO A 62 -3.85 -35.80 -4.13
C PRO A 62 -3.14 -37.12 -4.43
N GLU A 63 -3.23 -37.55 -5.69
CA GLU A 63 -2.44 -38.65 -6.24
C GLU A 63 -1.22 -38.05 -6.97
N GLU A 64 -0.03 -38.53 -6.59
CA GLU A 64 1.27 -38.01 -7.01
C GLU A 64 1.51 -38.20 -8.52
N ALA A 65 1.91 -37.14 -9.20
CA ALA A 65 2.47 -37.21 -10.55
C ALA A 65 3.57 -36.14 -10.72
N PRO A 66 4.62 -36.45 -11.51
CA PRO A 66 5.98 -35.99 -11.27
C PRO A 66 6.22 -34.54 -11.73
N LEU A 67 7.10 -33.87 -10.98
CA LEU A 67 7.63 -32.54 -11.24
C LEU A 67 8.40 -32.51 -12.56
N ASP A 68 7.71 -32.19 -13.65
CA ASP A 68 8.35 -31.73 -14.87
C ASP A 68 8.63 -30.23 -14.72
N TYR A 69 9.88 -29.92 -14.35
CA TYR A 69 10.39 -28.59 -14.06
C TYR A 69 10.55 -27.80 -15.38
N SER A 70 9.44 -27.50 -16.06
CA SER A 70 9.42 -26.51 -17.13
C SER A 70 9.52 -25.13 -16.50
N SER A 71 10.76 -24.69 -16.32
CA SER A 71 11.15 -23.29 -16.18
C SER A 71 10.49 -22.49 -17.31
N SER A 72 9.29 -21.99 -17.03
CA SER A 72 8.65 -20.96 -17.82
C SER A 72 9.42 -19.67 -17.56
N GLU A 73 10.57 -19.51 -18.21
CA GLU A 73 11.22 -18.21 -18.36
C GLU A 73 10.25 -17.32 -19.13
N VAL A 74 9.35 -16.66 -18.37
CA VAL A 74 8.55 -15.56 -18.89
C VAL A 74 9.54 -14.56 -19.49
N PRO A 75 9.41 -14.19 -20.78
CA PRO A 75 10.27 -13.19 -21.39
C PRO A 75 10.21 -11.92 -20.55
N ARG A 76 11.28 -11.63 -19.80
CA ARG A 76 11.39 -10.40 -19.03
C ARG A 76 11.49 -9.26 -20.02
N GLU A 77 10.37 -8.55 -20.24
CA GLU A 77 10.36 -7.35 -21.07
C GLU A 77 11.52 -6.44 -20.61
N PRO A 78 12.30 -5.88 -21.56
CA PRO A 78 13.39 -4.98 -21.21
C PRO A 78 12.85 -3.84 -20.33
N PRO A 79 13.59 -3.41 -19.30
CA PRO A 79 13.10 -2.43 -18.35
C PRO A 79 12.75 -1.15 -19.10
N ARG A 80 11.45 -0.83 -19.15
CA ARG A 80 10.97 0.37 -19.85
C ARG A 80 11.72 1.58 -19.30
N ARG A 81 12.63 2.16 -20.09
CA ARG A 81 13.42 3.34 -19.69
C ARG A 81 12.46 4.53 -19.63
N GLY A 82 12.30 5.16 -18.45
CA GLY A 82 11.41 6.31 -18.30
C GLY A 82 10.95 6.59 -16.87
N ARG A 83 10.19 7.67 -16.70
CA ARG A 83 9.63 8.09 -15.41
C ARG A 83 8.70 7.03 -14.84
N VAL A 84 8.98 6.60 -13.60
CA VAL A 84 8.17 5.60 -12.88
C VAL A 84 6.74 6.13 -12.68
N PRO A 85 5.71 5.38 -13.11
CA PRO A 85 4.32 5.73 -12.88
C PRO A 85 3.99 5.93 -11.40
N PHE A 86 2.90 6.65 -11.13
CA PHE A 86 2.24 6.56 -9.82
C PHE A 86 1.65 5.14 -9.67
N GLY A 87 1.71 4.55 -8.48
CA GLY A 87 1.41 3.13 -8.25
C GLY A 87 2.65 2.23 -8.19
N HIS A 88 3.83 2.71 -8.61
CA HIS A 88 5.02 1.87 -8.80
C HIS A 88 6.26 2.50 -8.17
N ARG A 89 7.16 1.69 -7.61
CA ARG A 89 8.51 2.10 -7.22
C ARG A 89 9.56 1.30 -7.98
N LYS A 90 10.71 1.94 -8.25
CA LYS A 90 11.85 1.26 -8.86
C LYS A 90 12.60 0.53 -7.74
N TYR A 91 12.71 -0.78 -7.87
CA TYR A 91 13.54 -1.62 -7.01
C TYR A 91 14.51 -2.38 -7.93
N GLY A 92 15.78 -1.97 -7.94
CA GLY A 92 16.76 -2.49 -8.91
C GLY A 92 16.40 -2.13 -10.35
N GLU A 93 16.37 -3.14 -11.23
CA GLU A 93 15.93 -2.99 -12.62
C GLU A 93 14.41 -3.09 -12.78
N ASP A 94 13.73 -3.66 -11.77
CA ASP A 94 12.31 -3.93 -11.81
C ASP A 94 11.45 -2.80 -11.25
N ARG A 95 10.18 -2.82 -11.64
CA ARG A 95 9.13 -1.92 -11.16
C ARG A 95 8.20 -2.71 -10.26
N GLN A 96 8.31 -2.51 -8.95
CA GLN A 96 7.38 -3.11 -8.00
C GLN A 96 6.16 -2.21 -7.80
N ILE A 97 5.03 -2.85 -7.64
CA ILE A 97 3.76 -2.20 -7.34
C ILE A 97 3.78 -1.79 -5.86
N HIS A 98 3.39 -0.55 -5.57
CA HIS A 98 3.31 -0.05 -4.20
C HIS A 98 1.86 -0.02 -3.75
N GLU A 99 1.52 -0.83 -2.75
CA GLU A 99 0.13 -1.08 -2.32
C GLU A 99 -0.62 0.20 -1.91
N ILE A 100 0.04 1.09 -1.18
CA ILE A 100 -0.52 2.39 -0.78
C ILE A 100 -0.84 3.27 -2.01
N GLU A 101 0.01 3.24 -3.04
CA GLU A 101 -0.24 4.03 -4.24
C GLU A 101 -1.34 3.36 -5.10
N LEU A 102 -1.47 2.04 -5.06
CA LEU A 102 -2.58 1.32 -5.70
C LEU A 102 -3.93 1.60 -5.07
N SER A 103 -4.03 1.57 -3.74
CA SER A 103 -5.30 1.87 -3.04
C SER A 103 -5.77 3.28 -3.37
N LEU A 104 -4.84 4.23 -3.45
CA LEU A 104 -5.09 5.58 -3.94
C LEU A 104 -5.58 5.63 -5.38
N VAL A 105 -5.02 4.82 -6.28
CA VAL A 105 -5.47 4.73 -7.67
C VAL A 105 -6.90 4.16 -7.74
N LYS A 106 -7.23 3.15 -6.92
CA LYS A 106 -8.59 2.60 -6.81
C LYS A 106 -9.58 3.63 -6.26
N ASP A 107 -9.19 4.39 -5.25
CA ASP A 107 -10.00 5.48 -4.71
C ASP A 107 -10.27 6.56 -5.76
N ILE A 108 -9.25 6.96 -6.53
CA ILE A 108 -9.39 7.92 -7.64
C ILE A 108 -10.37 7.40 -8.71
N GLN A 109 -10.30 6.11 -9.04
CA GLN A 109 -11.25 5.47 -9.96
C GLN A 109 -12.68 5.49 -9.42
N ARG A 110 -12.88 5.12 -8.15
CA ARG A 110 -14.20 5.14 -7.51
C ARG A 110 -14.79 6.54 -7.54
N LEU A 111 -14.01 7.56 -7.13
CA LEU A 111 -14.45 8.95 -7.15
C LEU A 111 -14.76 9.45 -8.58
N ALA A 112 -14.01 8.99 -9.59
CA ALA A 112 -14.32 9.31 -10.98
C ALA A 112 -15.58 8.60 -11.49
N ALA A 113 -15.87 7.37 -11.01
CA ALA A 113 -17.11 6.65 -11.31
C ALA A 113 -18.33 7.31 -10.66
N GLU A 114 -18.16 7.97 -9.51
CA GLU A 114 -19.16 8.84 -8.88
C GLU A 114 -19.45 10.13 -9.68
N GLY A 115 -18.76 10.35 -10.81
CA GLY A 115 -18.96 11.52 -11.67
C GLY A 115 -18.22 12.77 -11.22
N LEU A 116 -17.31 12.67 -10.23
CA LEU A 116 -16.54 13.82 -9.76
C LEU A 116 -15.51 14.25 -10.81
N SER A 117 -15.36 15.56 -10.97
CA SER A 117 -14.33 16.14 -11.83
C SER A 117 -12.94 15.92 -11.22
N SER A 118 -11.89 15.91 -12.06
CA SER A 118 -10.51 15.72 -11.60
C SER A 118 -10.06 16.76 -10.56
N GLU A 119 -10.69 17.93 -10.53
CA GLU A 119 -10.43 18.98 -9.55
C GLU A 119 -11.08 18.68 -8.20
N GLN A 120 -12.34 18.25 -8.21
CA GLN A 120 -13.05 17.81 -7.00
C GLN A 120 -12.38 16.59 -6.36
N ILE A 121 -11.90 15.65 -7.19
CA ILE A 121 -11.13 14.49 -6.70
C ILE A 121 -9.85 14.96 -6.00
N ALA A 122 -9.10 15.89 -6.61
CA ALA A 122 -7.87 16.41 -6.00
C ALA A 122 -8.15 17.14 -4.67
N GLN A 123 -9.22 17.94 -4.60
CA GLN A 123 -9.64 18.61 -3.37
C GLN A 123 -9.99 17.60 -2.28
N ARG A 124 -10.77 16.56 -2.60
CA ARG A 124 -11.18 15.52 -1.66
C ARG A 124 -9.98 14.71 -1.13
N LEU A 125 -9.05 14.33 -2.01
CA LEU A 125 -7.81 13.67 -1.60
C LEU A 125 -6.93 14.52 -0.67
N ASN A 126 -6.96 15.85 -0.85
CA ASN A 126 -6.26 16.78 0.05
C ASN A 126 -6.97 16.96 1.39
N GLN A 127 -8.30 16.88 1.43
CA GLN A 127 -9.10 16.92 2.67
C GLN A 127 -8.88 15.66 3.51
N ASP A 128 -8.78 14.50 2.85
CA ASP A 128 -8.49 13.21 3.48
C ASP A 128 -7.03 13.07 3.95
N ASP A 129 -6.22 14.13 3.85
CA ASP A 129 -4.77 14.19 4.13
C ASP A 129 -3.97 13.04 3.48
N LYS A 130 -4.43 12.57 2.31
CA LYS A 130 -3.75 11.49 1.59
C LYS A 130 -2.50 12.06 0.94
N VAL A 131 -1.35 11.74 1.51
CA VAL A 131 -0.05 12.25 1.07
C VAL A 131 0.22 11.83 -0.38
N SER A 132 0.48 12.80 -1.27
CA SER A 132 0.94 12.48 -2.63
C SER A 132 2.35 11.87 -2.60
N LYS A 133 2.74 11.17 -3.68
CA LYS A 133 4.08 10.58 -3.85
C LYS A 133 5.26 11.53 -3.61
N ARG A 134 5.04 12.86 -3.66
CA ARG A 134 6.07 13.88 -3.38
C ARG A 134 5.82 14.66 -2.09
N ALA A 135 5.01 14.13 -1.18
CA ALA A 135 4.61 14.80 0.06
C ALA A 135 3.95 16.18 -0.14
N GLY A 136 3.41 16.45 -1.34
CA GLY A 136 2.68 17.68 -1.66
C GLY A 136 1.17 17.44 -1.80
N LYS A 137 0.43 18.52 -2.04
CA LYS A 137 -1.01 18.46 -2.35
C LYS A 137 -1.26 17.77 -3.69
N TRP A 138 -2.35 17.03 -3.79
CA TRP A 138 -2.91 16.54 -5.03
C TRP A 138 -3.31 17.71 -5.93
N SER A 139 -2.83 17.67 -7.17
CA SER A 139 -3.22 18.62 -8.22
C SER A 139 -4.16 17.97 -9.21
N ARG A 140 -5.05 18.78 -9.80
CA ARG A 140 -5.96 18.39 -10.89
C ARG A 140 -5.21 17.63 -12.01
N THR A 141 -4.05 18.14 -12.42
CA THR A 141 -3.24 17.54 -13.50
C THR A 141 -2.67 16.18 -13.13
N ALA A 142 -2.32 15.96 -11.86
CA ALA A 142 -1.84 14.67 -11.38
C ALA A 142 -2.97 13.62 -11.46
N VAL A 143 -4.15 13.96 -10.97
CA VAL A 143 -5.35 13.09 -11.02
C VAL A 143 -5.72 12.78 -12.46
N TRP A 144 -5.77 13.78 -13.34
CA TRP A 144 -6.08 13.59 -14.76
C TRP A 144 -5.08 12.64 -15.45
N ARG A 145 -3.78 12.77 -15.17
CA ARG A 145 -2.75 11.87 -15.74
C ARG A 145 -2.93 10.42 -15.29
N ILE A 146 -3.37 10.20 -14.05
CA ILE A 146 -3.67 8.86 -13.54
C ILE A 146 -4.89 8.30 -14.26
N LEU A 147 -5.99 9.05 -14.29
CA LEU A 147 -7.23 8.64 -14.97
C LEU A 147 -7.01 8.35 -16.47
N LYS A 148 -6.24 9.18 -17.16
CA LYS A 148 -5.92 8.99 -18.59
C LYS A 148 -5.17 7.68 -18.84
N ARG A 149 -4.27 7.28 -17.93
CA ARG A 149 -3.51 6.02 -18.05
C ARG A 149 -4.35 4.78 -17.79
N LEU A 150 -5.43 4.91 -17.02
CA LEU A 150 -6.32 3.79 -16.71
C LEU A 150 -7.33 3.51 -17.82
N LYS A 151 -7.58 4.49 -18.69
CA LYS A 151 -8.44 4.35 -19.88
C LYS A 151 -7.68 3.89 -21.12
N ALA A 152 -6.35 3.91 -21.09
CA ALA A 152 -5.47 3.51 -22.18
C ALA A 152 -5.05 2.06 -21.98
#